data_AF-A0A7C5NBV6-F1
#
_entry.id   AF-A0A7C5NBV6-F1
#
_cell.length_a   1.000
_cell.length_b   1.000
_cell.length_c   1.000
_cell.angle_alpha   90.00
_cell.angle_beta   90.00
_cell.angle_gamma   90.00
#
_symmetry.space_group_name_H-M   'P 1'
#
loop_
_entity.id
_entity.type
_entity.pdbx_description
1 polymer ?
#
loop_
_entity_poly.entity_id
_entity_poly.type
_entity_poly.pdbx_seq_one_letter_code
_entity_poly.pdbx_strand_id
1 'polypeptide(L)'
;MKDENLGYIALLVIFLGIGSLLGFKMGWFSSDEPAAAPPAGPIDPLVVDLEALDMDKIALGRRLFHDGILSGDGTVTCATCHDLSSPQASGAEARRTSIGVEGAIGPINSPTVLNASRHIAQFWDGRAADLQEQAGGPIENPLEMRSDFATVIGRLEADDYYAEAFADVFDGATPSRENITDAIATYVASLDTPAPFDAFLQGDHEAITVQAQRGYETFQEVGCGGCHNGVDVGGDSFQKMGLVQDYFAERGGDLTAADLGRFNVTGEESDRHKFRVPTLRNVERTAPYFHDGAAATLPEAIRTMARVQLGRDLTPAQTADIEAFLQSLSGDLPAHALLTDEERPPARAYELPLSYDLRVERSKEGEADRVKLFGRVKDQETYDRVLAMASERFETGVDATGLSIDPAAGPLPESALVCYGDALDALEPLSLGKADFKLTADGVDFSFMGEGTDEAMIIAREKLSSLPDGIRWSTPMVLVDFEQTEACDNALHNLQAQTRIEFRTASAELDPRSDILLRRIAGTLSGCPDTIRLRIDGHTDAQGEESNNLRLSRRRAASVRDRLIGLHVPPSRLLSHGYGEARPIADNGTAEGRQRNRRIALTLDRVGALNYTP
;
A
#
# COMPACT_ATOMS: atom_id res chain seq x y z
N MET A 1 -49.50 -3.02 -74.77
CA MET A 1 -48.91 -2.02 -75.67
C MET A 1 -47.86 -1.22 -74.92
N LYS A 2 -46.61 -1.39 -75.34
CA LYS A 2 -45.58 -0.35 -75.50
C LYS A 2 -45.03 0.28 -74.20
N ASP A 3 -43.82 -0.10 -73.80
CA ASP A 3 -42.50 0.34 -74.32
C ASP A 3 -41.98 1.50 -73.47
N GLU A 4 -41.39 1.19 -72.32
CA GLU A 4 -40.47 2.10 -71.62
C GLU A 4 -39.32 1.30 -71.00
N ASN A 5 -38.37 0.89 -71.84
CA ASN A 5 -37.04 0.46 -71.38
C ASN A 5 -35.97 0.63 -72.48
N LEU A 6 -35.93 1.81 -73.09
CA LEU A 6 -34.95 2.15 -74.13
C LEU A 6 -34.16 3.44 -73.81
N GLY A 7 -33.93 3.71 -72.52
CA GLY A 7 -33.12 4.85 -72.05
C GLY A 7 -31.74 4.50 -71.47
N TYR A 8 -31.49 3.22 -71.12
CA TYR A 8 -30.33 2.86 -70.28
C TYR A 8 -29.19 2.08 -70.97
N ILE A 9 -29.32 1.71 -72.24
CA ILE A 9 -28.28 0.93 -72.96
C ILE A 9 -27.36 1.81 -73.82
N ALA A 10 -27.72 3.08 -74.06
CA ALA A 10 -26.92 3.98 -74.90
C ALA A 10 -25.82 4.77 -74.16
N LEU A 11 -25.76 4.74 -72.82
CA LEU A 11 -24.70 5.42 -72.06
C LEU A 11 -23.57 4.50 -71.55
N LEU A 12 -23.61 3.21 -71.89
CA LEU A 12 -22.64 2.22 -71.40
C LEU A 12 -21.66 1.71 -72.48
N VAL A 13 -21.75 2.21 -73.73
CA VAL A 13 -20.90 1.77 -74.85
C VAL A 13 -19.85 2.82 -75.26
N ILE A 14 -19.82 4.02 -74.66
CA ILE A 14 -18.81 5.05 -74.97
C ILE A 14 -17.64 5.09 -73.96
N PHE A 15 -17.74 4.46 -72.78
CA PHE A 15 -16.63 4.40 -71.81
C PHE A 15 -15.78 3.13 -71.82
N LEU A 16 -16.08 2.15 -72.69
CA LEU A 16 -15.27 0.94 -72.87
C LEU A 16 -14.43 0.93 -74.17
N GLY A 17 -14.24 2.09 -74.82
CA GLY A 17 -13.59 2.19 -76.13
C GLY A 17 -12.31 3.04 -76.22
N ILE A 18 -11.91 3.76 -75.16
CA ILE A 18 -10.72 4.65 -75.18
C ILE A 18 -9.83 4.42 -73.95
N GLY A 19 -9.79 3.19 -73.42
CA GLY A 19 -8.95 2.82 -72.27
C GLY A 19 -7.78 1.90 -72.61
N SER A 20 -7.55 1.57 -73.89
CA SER A 20 -6.55 0.56 -74.30
C SER A 20 -5.28 1.14 -74.93
N LEU A 21 -5.01 2.45 -74.79
CA LEU A 21 -3.82 3.07 -75.42
C LEU A 21 -3.00 4.01 -74.54
N LEU A 22 -3.32 4.17 -73.25
CA LEU A 22 -2.47 4.86 -72.29
C LEU A 22 -2.36 4.01 -71.04
N GLY A 23 -1.18 3.39 -70.87
CA GLY A 23 -0.87 2.57 -69.71
C GLY A 23 -0.89 3.39 -68.42
N PHE A 24 -2.03 3.43 -67.76
CA PHE A 24 -2.12 3.74 -66.34
C PHE A 24 -2.35 2.42 -65.60
N LYS A 25 -1.24 1.84 -65.10
CA LYS A 25 -1.35 0.82 -64.06
C LYS A 25 -1.94 1.51 -62.84
N MET A 26 -3.23 1.33 -62.61
CA MET A 26 -3.83 1.63 -61.32
C MET A 26 -3.37 0.53 -60.38
N GLY A 27 -2.17 0.72 -59.83
CA GLY A 27 -1.67 -0.07 -58.73
C GLY A 27 -2.62 0.13 -57.57
N TRP A 28 -3.28 -0.95 -57.17
CA TRP A 28 -3.75 -1.08 -55.81
C TRP A 28 -2.48 -1.05 -54.95
N PHE A 29 -2.18 0.10 -54.37
CA PHE A 29 -1.25 0.15 -53.26
C PHE A 29 -1.95 -0.56 -52.10
N SER A 30 -1.70 -1.87 -51.91
CA SER A 30 -1.68 -2.36 -50.53
C SER A 30 -0.42 -1.76 -49.93
N SER A 31 -0.60 -0.89 -48.94
CA SER A 31 0.48 -0.53 -48.04
C SER A 31 0.70 -1.72 -47.10
N ASP A 32 1.15 -2.84 -47.63
CA ASP A 32 1.90 -3.82 -46.86
C ASP A 32 3.35 -3.33 -46.79
N GLU A 33 3.55 -2.10 -46.28
CA GLU A 33 4.84 -1.79 -45.68
C GLU A 33 4.93 -2.67 -44.44
N PRO A 34 5.96 -3.52 -44.30
CA PRO A 34 6.17 -4.22 -43.05
C PRO A 34 6.24 -3.16 -41.96
N ALA A 35 5.46 -3.34 -40.88
CA ALA A 35 5.53 -2.49 -39.70
C ALA A 35 7.00 -2.26 -39.38
N ALA A 36 7.41 -0.98 -39.28
CA ALA A 36 8.78 -0.64 -38.97
C ALA A 36 9.19 -1.44 -37.73
N ALA A 37 10.36 -2.09 -37.79
CA ALA A 37 10.86 -2.85 -36.64
C ALA A 37 10.82 -1.96 -35.40
N PRO A 38 10.35 -2.47 -34.25
CA PRO A 38 10.24 -1.66 -33.06
C PRO A 38 11.58 -1.02 -32.72
N PRO A 39 11.58 0.18 -32.12
CA PRO A 39 12.82 0.83 -31.73
C PRO A 39 13.62 -0.13 -30.84
N ALA A 40 14.84 -0.48 -31.27
CA ALA A 40 15.73 -1.33 -30.49
C ALA A 40 16.01 -0.65 -29.14
N GLY A 41 15.79 -1.38 -28.04
CA GLY A 41 15.95 -0.83 -26.70
C GLY A 41 15.90 -1.92 -25.62
N PRO A 42 16.03 -1.54 -24.34
CA PRO A 42 16.24 -2.49 -23.24
C PRO A 42 14.94 -3.14 -22.73
N ILE A 43 13.78 -2.88 -23.34
CA ILE A 43 12.47 -3.37 -22.86
C ILE A 43 11.84 -4.22 -23.96
N ASP A 44 11.31 -5.37 -23.54
CA ASP A 44 10.60 -6.31 -24.40
C ASP A 44 9.07 -6.21 -24.17
N PRO A 45 8.23 -6.47 -25.20
CA PRO A 45 6.79 -6.44 -25.04
C PRO A 45 6.31 -7.60 -24.14
N LEU A 46 5.35 -7.31 -23.27
CA LEU A 46 4.58 -8.31 -22.55
C LEU A 46 3.49 -8.88 -23.46
N VAL A 47 3.58 -10.18 -23.73
CA VAL A 47 2.58 -10.96 -24.45
C VAL A 47 2.03 -12.01 -23.50
N VAL A 48 0.69 -12.12 -23.43
CA VAL A 48 -0.02 -13.03 -22.55
C VAL A 48 -0.64 -14.16 -23.39
N ASP A 49 -0.38 -15.40 -22.98
CA ASP A 49 -1.04 -16.59 -23.52
C ASP A 49 -2.19 -16.99 -22.60
N LEU A 50 -3.41 -16.57 -22.96
CA LEU A 50 -4.60 -16.87 -22.17
C LEU A 50 -5.03 -18.34 -22.26
N GLU A 51 -4.63 -19.07 -23.31
CA GLU A 51 -5.03 -20.47 -23.50
C GLU A 51 -4.24 -21.42 -22.59
N ALA A 52 -3.09 -20.98 -22.08
CA ALA A 52 -2.24 -21.74 -21.16
C ALA A 52 -2.66 -21.63 -19.68
N LEU A 53 -3.67 -20.81 -19.36
CA LEU A 53 -4.09 -20.55 -17.98
C LEU A 53 -4.97 -21.67 -17.42
N ASP A 54 -4.66 -22.12 -16.20
CA ASP A 54 -5.49 -23.04 -15.42
C ASP A 54 -6.61 -22.25 -14.71
N MET A 55 -7.74 -22.10 -15.40
CA MET A 55 -8.85 -21.24 -14.94
C MET A 55 -9.51 -21.72 -13.64
N ASP A 56 -9.54 -23.04 -13.41
CA ASP A 56 -10.16 -23.61 -12.21
C ASP A 56 -9.27 -23.35 -10.98
N LYS A 57 -7.95 -23.54 -11.12
CA LYS A 57 -7.00 -23.19 -10.06
C LYS A 57 -6.91 -21.68 -9.83
N ILE A 58 -6.99 -20.86 -10.89
CA ILE A 58 -7.10 -19.40 -10.80
C ILE A 58 -8.35 -19.00 -10.01
N ALA A 59 -9.50 -19.64 -10.23
CA ALA A 59 -10.72 -19.33 -9.50
C ALA A 59 -10.59 -19.66 -8.00
N LEU A 60 -10.02 -20.82 -7.66
CA LEU A 60 -9.73 -21.19 -6.28
C LEU A 60 -8.76 -20.20 -5.62
N GLY A 61 -7.66 -19.87 -6.29
CA GLY A 61 -6.67 -18.90 -5.83
C GLY A 61 -7.23 -17.50 -5.66
N ARG A 62 -8.07 -17.04 -6.60
CA ARG A 62 -8.77 -15.75 -6.55
C ARG A 62 -9.64 -15.68 -5.30
N ARG A 63 -10.42 -16.71 -5.02
CA ARG A 63 -11.28 -16.71 -3.84
C ARG A 63 -10.46 -16.72 -2.55
N LEU A 64 -9.41 -17.53 -2.45
CA LEU A 64 -8.48 -17.54 -1.30
C LEU A 64 -7.84 -16.16 -1.07
N PHE A 65 -7.41 -15.49 -2.14
CA PHE A 65 -6.80 -14.14 -2.08
C PHE A 65 -7.72 -13.09 -1.42
N HIS A 66 -9.03 -13.28 -1.54
CA HIS A 66 -10.06 -12.38 -1.03
C HIS A 66 -10.77 -12.89 0.24
N ASP A 67 -10.37 -14.03 0.81
CA ASP A 67 -11.04 -14.63 1.96
C ASP A 67 -10.25 -14.45 3.26
N GLY A 68 -10.92 -13.95 4.29
CA GLY A 68 -10.36 -13.83 5.64
C GLY A 68 -10.06 -15.16 6.30
N ILE A 69 -10.47 -16.30 5.72
CA ILE A 69 -10.26 -17.64 6.28
C ILE A 69 -8.79 -17.93 6.60
N LEU A 70 -7.89 -17.28 5.85
CA LEU A 70 -6.44 -17.38 5.95
C LEU A 70 -5.84 -16.57 7.12
N SER A 71 -6.53 -15.54 7.63
CA SER A 71 -6.03 -14.71 8.74
C SER A 71 -6.53 -15.17 10.10
N GLY A 72 -5.76 -14.84 11.13
CA GLY A 72 -5.99 -15.35 12.47
C GLY A 72 -7.34 -14.92 13.06
N ASP A 73 -7.77 -13.66 12.86
CA ASP A 73 -9.07 -13.13 13.28
C ASP A 73 -10.12 -13.06 12.17
N GLY A 74 -9.75 -13.33 10.92
CA GLY A 74 -10.66 -13.25 9.78
C GLY A 74 -10.77 -11.87 9.12
N THR A 75 -10.02 -10.86 9.59
CA THR A 75 -10.19 -9.46 9.16
C THR A 75 -9.26 -9.04 8.02
N VAL A 76 -8.13 -9.72 7.85
CA VAL A 76 -7.11 -9.43 6.83
C VAL A 76 -7.16 -10.46 5.71
N THR A 77 -7.06 -9.99 4.48
CA THR A 77 -6.96 -10.79 3.24
C THR A 77 -5.75 -10.30 2.45
N CYS A 78 -5.31 -11.04 1.43
CA CYS A 78 -4.27 -10.55 0.53
C CYS A 78 -4.72 -9.23 -0.13
N ALA A 79 -6.00 -9.13 -0.50
CA ALA A 79 -6.61 -7.95 -1.10
C ALA A 79 -6.71 -6.73 -0.17
N THR A 80 -6.54 -6.89 1.14
CA THR A 80 -6.49 -5.77 2.09
C THR A 80 -5.29 -4.86 1.81
N CYS A 81 -4.15 -5.45 1.43
CA CYS A 81 -2.92 -4.74 1.11
C CYS A 81 -2.64 -4.67 -0.40
N HIS A 82 -3.20 -5.61 -1.18
CA HIS A 82 -2.99 -5.70 -2.62
C HIS A 82 -4.30 -5.50 -3.38
N ASP A 83 -4.68 -4.23 -3.56
CA ASP A 83 -5.97 -3.84 -4.13
C ASP A 83 -6.18 -4.36 -5.57
N LEU A 84 -7.23 -5.14 -5.77
CA LEU A 84 -7.71 -5.66 -7.06
C LEU A 84 -9.20 -5.33 -7.29
N SER A 85 -9.73 -4.30 -6.61
CA SER A 85 -11.17 -4.01 -6.57
C SER A 85 -11.77 -3.40 -7.84
N SER A 86 -10.94 -3.02 -8.81
CA SER A 86 -11.38 -2.41 -10.07
C SER A 86 -10.46 -2.76 -11.23
N PRO A 87 -10.91 -2.63 -12.49
CA PRO A 87 -10.05 -2.92 -13.65
C PRO A 87 -8.76 -2.08 -13.70
N GLN A 88 -8.76 -0.89 -13.08
CA GLN A 88 -7.58 -0.01 -12.99
C GLN A 88 -6.89 -0.07 -11.62
N ALA A 89 -7.18 -1.08 -10.79
CA ALA A 89 -6.54 -1.23 -9.50
C ALA A 89 -5.02 -1.43 -9.63
N SER A 90 -4.29 -1.05 -8.59
CA SER A 90 -2.82 -0.99 -8.58
C SER A 90 -2.15 -2.30 -8.19
N GLY A 91 -2.88 -3.26 -7.63
CA GLY A 91 -2.32 -4.47 -6.99
C GLY A 91 -1.51 -4.19 -5.72
N ALA A 92 -1.57 -2.95 -5.22
CA ALA A 92 -0.90 -2.47 -4.02
C ALA A 92 -1.72 -1.35 -3.39
N GLU A 93 -1.78 -1.27 -2.07
CA GLU A 93 -2.46 -0.19 -1.37
C GLU A 93 -1.69 1.13 -1.44
N ALA A 94 -2.42 2.24 -1.38
CA ALA A 94 -1.85 3.58 -1.36
C ALA A 94 -1.38 3.98 0.05
N ARG A 95 -0.61 3.11 0.72
CA ARG A 95 -0.06 3.33 2.07
C ARG A 95 1.46 3.26 2.07
N ARG A 96 2.07 4.02 2.98
CA ARG A 96 3.53 3.97 3.18
C ARG A 96 3.97 2.60 3.69
N THR A 97 3.25 2.07 4.67
CA THR A 97 3.42 0.71 5.19
C THR A 97 2.06 0.08 5.48
N SER A 98 2.00 -1.24 5.41
CA SER A 98 0.76 -2.01 5.54
C SER A 98 0.29 -2.17 6.98
N ILE A 99 -1.02 -2.36 7.13
CA ILE A 99 -1.69 -2.61 8.41
C ILE A 99 -2.27 -4.02 8.39
N GLY A 100 -1.82 -4.86 9.31
CA GLY A 100 -2.29 -6.23 9.51
C GLY A 100 -3.33 -6.35 10.63
N VAL A 101 -3.46 -7.59 11.10
CA VAL A 101 -4.35 -8.02 12.19
C VAL A 101 -4.12 -7.19 13.45
N GLU A 102 -5.19 -6.89 14.19
CA GLU A 102 -5.17 -6.04 15.40
C GLU A 102 -4.54 -4.64 15.19
N GLY A 103 -4.44 -4.16 13.95
CA GLY A 103 -3.84 -2.87 13.63
C GLY A 103 -2.31 -2.86 13.64
N ALA A 104 -1.67 -4.04 13.59
CA ALA A 104 -0.21 -4.15 13.51
C ALA A 104 0.33 -3.44 12.27
N ILE A 105 1.43 -2.69 12.39
CA ILE A 105 2.00 -1.91 11.28
C ILE A 105 3.30 -2.56 10.80
N GLY A 106 3.35 -2.90 9.52
CA GLY A 106 4.54 -3.45 8.86
C GLY A 106 5.65 -2.39 8.64
N PRO A 107 6.90 -2.84 8.38
CA PRO A 107 8.04 -1.93 8.24
C PRO A 107 8.26 -1.40 6.80
N ILE A 108 7.53 -1.93 5.81
CA ILE A 108 7.78 -1.68 4.38
C ILE A 108 6.49 -1.37 3.62
N ASN A 109 6.65 -0.73 2.46
CA ASN A 109 5.60 -0.55 1.47
C ASN A 109 5.29 -1.90 0.78
N SER A 110 4.01 -2.23 0.63
CA SER A 110 3.55 -3.39 -0.11
C SER A 110 3.77 -3.19 -1.61
N PRO A 111 4.63 -3.98 -2.28
CA PRO A 111 4.78 -3.89 -3.72
C PRO A 111 3.51 -4.41 -4.43
N THR A 112 3.36 -4.10 -5.71
CA THR A 112 2.24 -4.64 -6.50
C THR A 112 2.36 -6.15 -6.72
N VAL A 113 1.22 -6.84 -6.73
CA VAL A 113 1.10 -8.25 -7.18
C VAL A 113 1.04 -8.40 -8.70
N LEU A 114 0.83 -7.30 -9.45
CA LEU A 114 0.68 -7.34 -10.90
C LEU A 114 2.01 -7.63 -11.59
N ASN A 115 2.00 -8.53 -12.58
CA ASN A 115 3.17 -9.01 -13.33
C ASN A 115 4.26 -9.71 -12.47
N ALA A 116 3.99 -9.99 -11.19
CA ALA A 116 5.01 -10.39 -10.23
C ALA A 116 5.60 -11.81 -10.47
N SER A 117 5.00 -12.62 -11.35
CA SER A 117 5.47 -13.97 -11.70
C SER A 117 6.82 -14.00 -12.38
N ARG A 118 7.26 -12.91 -13.01
CA ARG A 118 8.51 -12.84 -13.78
C ARG A 118 9.71 -12.36 -12.97
N HIS A 119 9.50 -11.97 -11.72
CA HIS A 119 10.60 -11.54 -10.86
C HIS A 119 11.56 -12.72 -10.59
N ILE A 120 12.87 -12.43 -10.51
CA ILE A 120 13.88 -13.45 -10.15
C ILE A 120 13.75 -13.96 -8.71
N ALA A 121 13.02 -13.21 -7.87
CA ALA A 121 12.67 -13.53 -6.50
C ALA A 121 11.56 -12.57 -6.03
N GLN A 122 10.85 -12.94 -4.98
CA GLN A 122 9.79 -12.14 -4.38
C GLN A 122 10.25 -11.35 -3.14
N PHE A 123 9.44 -10.36 -2.75
CA PHE A 123 9.76 -9.30 -1.80
C PHE A 123 10.88 -8.35 -2.26
N TRP A 124 11.04 -7.24 -1.54
CA TRP A 124 12.07 -6.22 -1.80
C TRP A 124 13.51 -6.74 -1.61
N ASP A 125 13.72 -7.67 -0.67
CA ASP A 125 15.02 -8.27 -0.35
C ASP A 125 15.30 -9.56 -1.13
N GLY A 126 14.28 -10.10 -1.83
CA GLY A 126 14.39 -11.33 -2.61
C GLY A 126 14.48 -12.58 -1.75
N ARG A 127 13.85 -12.60 -0.56
CA ARG A 127 13.95 -13.72 0.40
C ARG A 127 13.12 -14.96 0.04
N ALA A 128 12.19 -14.86 -0.89
CA ALA A 128 11.42 -15.98 -1.41
C ALA A 128 11.75 -16.18 -2.89
N ALA A 129 11.98 -17.42 -3.31
CA ALA A 129 12.41 -17.77 -4.67
C ALA A 129 11.30 -17.51 -5.70
N ASP A 130 10.04 -17.74 -5.33
CA ASP A 130 8.89 -17.63 -6.22
C ASP A 130 7.61 -17.19 -5.48
N LEU A 131 6.51 -17.08 -6.21
CA LEU A 131 5.20 -16.67 -5.68
C LEU A 131 4.61 -17.71 -4.71
N GLN A 132 4.88 -18.99 -4.89
CA GLN A 132 4.35 -20.04 -4.02
C GLN A 132 5.03 -20.01 -2.64
N GLU A 133 6.34 -19.82 -2.61
CA GLU A 133 7.07 -19.59 -1.36
C GLU A 133 6.63 -18.28 -0.71
N GLN A 134 6.46 -17.21 -1.49
CA GLN A 134 6.03 -15.90 -1.01
C GLN A 134 4.65 -15.96 -0.35
N ALA A 135 3.68 -16.63 -0.96
CA ALA A 135 2.29 -16.70 -0.48
C ALA A 135 2.17 -17.30 0.92
N GLY A 136 3.13 -18.14 1.34
CA GLY A 136 3.16 -18.70 2.70
C GLY A 136 3.58 -17.70 3.78
N GLY A 137 4.38 -16.69 3.44
CA GLY A 137 4.93 -15.74 4.40
C GLY A 137 3.88 -14.88 5.12
N PRO A 138 3.00 -14.17 4.39
CA PRO A 138 1.97 -13.31 4.98
C PRO A 138 1.03 -14.00 5.97
N ILE A 139 0.67 -15.27 5.67
CA ILE A 139 -0.23 -16.09 6.51
C ILE A 139 0.35 -16.23 7.92
N GLU A 140 1.65 -16.51 8.04
CA GLU A 140 2.33 -16.76 9.32
C GLU A 140 2.90 -15.48 9.96
N ASN A 141 2.98 -14.37 9.21
CA ASN A 141 3.58 -13.14 9.71
C ASN A 141 2.67 -12.46 10.76
N PRO A 142 3.15 -12.23 12.00
CA PRO A 142 2.36 -11.63 13.08
C PRO A 142 1.97 -10.16 12.81
N LEU A 143 2.66 -9.47 11.91
CA LEU A 143 2.36 -8.09 11.50
C LEU A 143 1.40 -8.02 10.30
N GLU A 144 1.03 -9.16 9.72
CA GLU A 144 0.17 -9.26 8.54
C GLU A 144 -1.09 -10.06 8.87
N MET A 145 -1.13 -11.36 8.56
CA MET A 145 -2.34 -12.19 8.72
C MET A 145 -2.37 -12.99 10.03
N ARG A 146 -1.24 -13.17 10.71
CA ARG A 146 -1.12 -13.77 12.05
C ARG A 146 -1.94 -15.06 12.23
N SER A 147 -1.70 -16.03 11.38
CA SER A 147 -2.28 -17.37 11.46
C SER A 147 -1.18 -18.44 11.41
N ASP A 148 -1.57 -19.70 11.33
CA ASP A 148 -0.67 -20.83 11.07
C ASP A 148 -1.35 -21.82 10.12
N PHE A 149 -0.56 -22.60 9.38
CA PHE A 149 -1.12 -23.50 8.38
C PHE A 149 -1.97 -24.63 8.97
N ALA A 150 -1.73 -25.08 10.20
CA ALA A 150 -2.57 -26.11 10.81
C ALA A 150 -3.98 -25.57 11.08
N THR A 151 -4.07 -24.35 11.61
CA THR A 151 -5.33 -23.62 11.80
C THR A 151 -6.04 -23.38 10.46
N VAL A 152 -5.32 -22.87 9.46
CA VAL A 152 -5.88 -22.59 8.12
C VAL A 152 -6.40 -23.86 7.45
N ILE A 153 -5.61 -24.94 7.45
CA ILE A 153 -6.00 -26.23 6.85
C ILE A 153 -7.28 -26.75 7.52
N GLY A 154 -7.34 -26.77 8.85
CA GLY A 154 -8.54 -27.24 9.57
C GLY A 154 -9.79 -26.41 9.25
N ARG A 155 -9.65 -25.10 9.00
CA ARG A 155 -10.76 -24.24 8.56
C ARG A 155 -11.20 -24.55 7.12
N LEU A 156 -10.24 -24.75 6.21
CA LEU A 156 -10.53 -25.07 4.81
C LEU A 156 -11.15 -26.46 4.65
N GLU A 157 -10.71 -27.45 5.43
CA GLU A 157 -11.30 -28.79 5.46
C GLU A 157 -12.74 -28.79 6.00
N ALA A 158 -13.06 -27.86 6.90
CA ALA A 158 -14.39 -27.72 7.50
C ALA A 158 -15.35 -26.83 6.68
N ASP A 159 -14.86 -26.14 5.65
CA ASP A 159 -15.66 -25.29 4.77
C ASP A 159 -16.04 -26.08 3.52
N ASP A 160 -17.34 -26.37 3.35
CA ASP A 160 -17.86 -27.26 2.29
C ASP A 160 -17.39 -26.83 0.89
N TYR A 161 -17.32 -25.53 0.62
CA TYR A 161 -16.86 -25.02 -0.67
C TYR A 161 -15.38 -25.35 -0.90
N TYR A 162 -14.52 -25.10 0.08
CA TYR A 162 -13.09 -25.33 -0.08
C TYR A 162 -12.76 -26.83 -0.11
N ALA A 163 -13.42 -27.64 0.72
CA ALA A 163 -13.22 -29.08 0.68
C ALA A 163 -13.51 -29.67 -0.72
N GLU A 164 -14.60 -29.23 -1.37
CA GLU A 164 -14.94 -29.62 -2.74
C GLU A 164 -13.95 -29.02 -3.76
N ALA A 165 -13.70 -27.71 -3.71
CA ALA A 165 -12.84 -27.03 -4.67
C ALA A 165 -11.39 -27.54 -4.67
N PHE A 166 -10.83 -27.86 -3.49
CA PHE A 166 -9.49 -28.47 -3.42
C PHE A 166 -9.48 -29.89 -3.98
N ALA A 167 -10.52 -30.69 -3.71
CA ALA A 167 -10.63 -32.02 -4.28
C ALA A 167 -10.75 -31.98 -5.81
N ASP A 168 -11.49 -31.01 -6.36
CA ASP A 168 -11.64 -30.88 -7.81
C ASP A 168 -10.36 -30.38 -8.50
N VAL A 169 -9.70 -29.35 -7.96
CA VAL A 169 -8.50 -28.75 -8.57
C VAL A 169 -7.25 -29.61 -8.40
N PHE A 170 -7.18 -30.42 -7.34
CA PHE A 170 -5.98 -31.19 -6.99
C PHE A 170 -6.23 -32.71 -6.93
N ASP A 171 -7.03 -33.24 -7.85
CA ASP A 171 -7.22 -34.69 -8.08
C ASP A 171 -7.61 -35.50 -6.82
N GLY A 172 -8.52 -34.95 -6.02
CA GLY A 172 -9.04 -35.55 -4.79
C GLY A 172 -8.20 -35.27 -3.53
N ALA A 173 -7.20 -34.38 -3.62
CA ALA A 173 -6.40 -33.98 -2.46
C ALA A 173 -7.19 -33.08 -1.50
N THR A 174 -6.91 -33.24 -0.21
CA THR A 174 -7.38 -32.29 0.82
C THR A 174 -6.49 -31.04 0.85
N PRO A 175 -6.95 -29.92 1.43
CA PRO A 175 -6.14 -28.72 1.59
C PRO A 175 -4.80 -29.00 2.28
N SER A 176 -3.73 -28.45 1.74
CA SER A 176 -2.37 -28.56 2.29
C SER A 176 -1.63 -27.23 2.11
N ARG A 177 -0.55 -27.00 2.87
CA ARG A 177 0.30 -25.79 2.68
C ARG A 177 0.69 -25.61 1.22
N GLU A 178 1.12 -26.69 0.58
CA GLU A 178 1.58 -26.72 -0.81
C GLU A 178 0.47 -26.30 -1.78
N ASN A 179 -0.71 -26.92 -1.68
CA ASN A 179 -1.81 -26.65 -2.61
C ASN A 179 -2.48 -25.29 -2.36
N ILE A 180 -2.52 -24.82 -1.10
CA ILE A 180 -3.02 -23.49 -0.76
C ILE A 180 -2.14 -22.42 -1.40
N THR A 181 -0.83 -22.51 -1.21
CA THR A 181 0.08 -21.52 -1.78
C THR A 181 0.19 -21.67 -3.30
N ASP A 182 0.07 -22.88 -3.87
CA ASP A 182 0.03 -23.10 -5.32
C ASP A 182 -1.19 -22.43 -5.97
N ALA A 183 -2.37 -22.58 -5.39
CA ALA A 183 -3.58 -21.93 -5.89
C ALA A 183 -3.45 -20.39 -5.87
N ILE A 184 -3.00 -19.82 -4.75
CA ILE A 184 -2.76 -18.37 -4.62
C ILE A 184 -1.69 -17.90 -5.62
N ALA A 185 -0.58 -18.62 -5.72
CA ALA A 185 0.51 -18.27 -6.63
C ALA A 185 0.07 -18.35 -8.10
N THR A 186 -0.73 -19.36 -8.47
CA THR A 186 -1.29 -19.50 -9.82
C THR A 186 -2.21 -18.32 -10.14
N TYR A 187 -3.07 -17.92 -9.21
CA TYR A 187 -3.90 -16.72 -9.37
C TYR A 187 -3.04 -15.47 -9.57
N VAL A 188 -2.09 -15.20 -8.67
CA VAL A 188 -1.21 -14.02 -8.76
C VAL A 188 -0.38 -14.04 -10.04
N ALA A 189 0.09 -15.22 -10.47
CA ALA A 189 0.88 -15.37 -11.69
C ALA A 189 0.08 -15.07 -12.96
N SER A 190 -1.25 -15.16 -12.90
CA SER A 190 -2.16 -14.81 -14.00
C SER A 190 -2.46 -13.31 -14.11
N LEU A 191 -1.98 -12.48 -13.17
CA LEU A 191 -2.26 -11.04 -13.09
C LEU A 191 -1.32 -10.21 -13.98
N ASP A 192 -1.21 -10.64 -15.23
CA ASP A 192 -0.46 -9.91 -16.24
C ASP A 192 -1.29 -8.77 -16.83
N THR A 193 -0.66 -7.59 -16.95
CA THR A 193 -1.33 -6.37 -17.41
C THR A 193 -0.59 -5.78 -18.61
N PRO A 194 -0.80 -6.30 -19.83
CA PRO A 194 -0.32 -5.64 -21.04
C PRO A 194 -0.77 -4.18 -21.09
N ALA A 195 0.15 -3.30 -21.47
CA ALA A 195 0.01 -1.85 -21.43
C ALA A 195 0.14 -1.25 -22.84
N PRO A 196 -0.26 0.02 -23.04
CA PRO A 196 -0.11 0.70 -24.33
C PRO A 196 1.32 0.68 -24.88
N PHE A 197 2.33 0.70 -24.00
CA PHE A 197 3.74 0.56 -24.42
C PHE A 197 4.05 -0.78 -25.08
N ASP A 198 3.38 -1.88 -24.71
CA ASP A 198 3.58 -3.18 -25.34
C ASP A 198 3.08 -3.20 -26.78
N ALA A 199 1.99 -2.48 -27.08
CA ALA A 199 1.51 -2.30 -28.45
C ALA A 199 2.46 -1.41 -29.27
N PHE A 200 3.03 -0.37 -28.65
CA PHE A 200 4.09 0.45 -29.26
C PHE A 200 5.31 -0.39 -29.66
N LEU A 201 5.78 -1.27 -28.77
CA LEU A 201 6.87 -2.21 -29.05
C LEU A 201 6.51 -3.28 -30.09
N GLN A 202 5.24 -3.41 -30.47
CA GLN A 202 4.77 -4.31 -31.53
C GLN A 202 4.48 -3.58 -32.85
N GLY A 203 4.78 -2.28 -32.94
CA GLY A 203 4.69 -1.49 -34.16
C GLY A 203 3.50 -0.53 -34.23
N ASP A 204 2.64 -0.49 -33.20
CA ASP A 204 1.60 0.54 -33.09
C ASP A 204 2.17 1.83 -32.51
N HIS A 205 2.79 2.64 -33.36
CA HIS A 205 3.40 3.92 -32.95
C HIS A 205 2.39 4.95 -32.41
N GLU A 206 1.09 4.75 -32.59
CA GLU A 206 0.04 5.63 -32.05
C GLU A 206 -0.49 5.17 -30.68
N ALA A 207 -0.09 3.98 -30.21
CA ALA A 207 -0.50 3.44 -28.92
C ALA A 207 -0.04 4.30 -27.72
N ILE A 208 1.04 5.07 -27.89
CA ILE A 208 1.55 5.99 -26.87
C ILE A 208 1.74 7.40 -27.44
N THR A 209 1.65 8.41 -26.58
CA THR A 209 1.80 9.80 -27.01
C THR A 209 3.23 10.10 -27.47
N VAL A 210 3.40 11.11 -28.33
CA VAL A 210 4.73 11.62 -28.73
C VAL A 210 5.58 12.04 -27.52
N GLN A 211 4.95 12.46 -26.42
CA GLN A 211 5.66 12.75 -25.18
C GLN A 211 6.22 11.48 -24.53
N ALA A 212 5.41 10.42 -24.45
CA ALA A 212 5.85 9.13 -23.92
C ALA A 212 6.98 8.51 -24.77
N GLN A 213 6.95 8.70 -26.09
CA GLN A 213 8.05 8.27 -26.97
C GLN A 213 9.37 8.98 -26.63
N ARG A 214 9.35 10.32 -26.51
CA ARG A 214 10.53 11.08 -26.02
C ARG A 214 10.93 10.68 -24.60
N GLY A 215 9.96 10.33 -23.77
CA GLY A 215 10.18 9.81 -22.43
C GLY A 215 10.98 8.52 -22.41
N TYR A 216 10.64 7.59 -23.32
CA TYR A 216 11.37 6.34 -23.49
C TYR A 216 12.79 6.56 -24.02
N GLU A 217 12.99 7.48 -24.96
CA GLU A 217 14.32 7.89 -25.41
C GLU A 217 15.13 8.47 -24.24
N THR A 218 14.55 9.42 -23.50
CA THR A 218 15.20 10.04 -22.33
C THR A 218 15.54 9.01 -21.25
N PHE A 219 14.64 8.05 -20.99
CA PHE A 219 14.86 6.95 -20.04
C PHE A 219 16.08 6.11 -20.40
N GLN A 220 16.28 5.83 -21.70
CA GLN A 220 17.45 5.12 -22.20
C GLN A 220 18.72 5.97 -22.12
N GLU A 221 18.67 7.22 -22.58
CA GLU A 221 19.81 8.14 -22.60
C GLU A 221 20.35 8.45 -21.19
N VAL A 222 19.46 8.57 -20.21
CA VAL A 222 19.82 8.77 -18.80
C VAL A 222 20.50 7.53 -18.22
N GLY A 223 20.13 6.34 -18.68
CA GLY A 223 20.70 5.05 -18.26
C GLY A 223 19.79 4.22 -17.36
N CYS A 224 18.51 4.55 -17.23
CA CYS A 224 17.56 3.82 -16.37
C CYS A 224 17.39 2.36 -16.83
N GLY A 225 17.45 2.13 -18.15
CA GLY A 225 17.39 0.81 -18.76
C GLY A 225 18.56 -0.12 -18.44
N GLY A 226 19.59 0.34 -17.71
CA GLY A 226 20.65 -0.55 -17.21
C GLY A 226 20.19 -1.45 -16.05
N CYS A 227 19.13 -1.06 -15.34
CA CYS A 227 18.52 -1.86 -14.26
C CYS A 227 17.06 -2.21 -14.58
N HIS A 228 16.31 -1.28 -15.15
CA HIS A 228 14.90 -1.45 -15.49
C HIS A 228 14.73 -1.87 -16.94
N ASN A 229 14.82 -3.16 -17.18
CA ASN A 229 14.94 -3.77 -18.50
C ASN A 229 14.12 -5.06 -18.61
N GLY A 230 14.11 -5.67 -19.80
CA GLY A 230 13.37 -6.90 -20.10
C GLY A 230 11.86 -6.69 -20.12
N VAL A 231 11.11 -7.81 -20.08
CA VAL A 231 9.65 -7.82 -20.19
C VAL A 231 8.98 -7.06 -19.04
N ASP A 232 9.49 -7.16 -17.82
CA ASP A 232 8.85 -6.58 -16.62
C ASP A 232 9.42 -5.20 -16.25
N VAL A 233 10.32 -4.65 -17.07
CA VAL A 233 10.93 -3.33 -16.86
C VAL A 233 11.58 -3.22 -15.46
N GLY A 234 12.30 -4.26 -15.08
CA GLY A 234 12.78 -4.51 -13.72
C GLY A 234 12.47 -5.94 -13.28
N GLY A 235 12.65 -6.23 -11.99
CA GLY A 235 12.33 -7.53 -11.41
C GLY A 235 13.41 -8.61 -11.59
N ASP A 236 14.43 -8.37 -12.39
CA ASP A 236 15.39 -9.38 -12.89
C ASP A 236 16.76 -9.38 -12.19
N SER A 237 16.98 -8.45 -11.26
CA SER A 237 18.28 -8.23 -10.64
C SER A 237 18.19 -7.60 -9.25
N PHE A 238 19.29 -7.65 -8.51
CA PHE A 238 19.47 -6.94 -7.23
C PHE A 238 20.46 -5.81 -7.40
N GLN A 239 20.06 -4.60 -7.01
CA GLN A 239 20.89 -3.41 -7.14
C GLN A 239 20.97 -2.65 -5.83
N LYS A 240 22.12 -2.02 -5.58
CA LYS A 240 22.32 -1.18 -4.41
C LYS A 240 21.47 0.09 -4.57
N MET A 241 20.64 0.39 -3.58
CA MET A 241 19.98 1.68 -3.45
C MET A 241 21.00 2.72 -2.98
N GLY A 242 21.20 3.76 -3.78
CA GLY A 242 22.28 4.72 -3.61
C GLY A 242 23.63 4.23 -4.18
N LEU A 243 23.64 3.78 -5.43
CA LEU A 243 24.86 3.31 -6.10
C LEU A 243 25.91 4.42 -6.27
N VAL A 244 25.46 5.65 -6.57
CA VAL A 244 26.32 6.81 -6.84
C VAL A 244 26.28 7.82 -5.69
N GLN A 245 25.08 8.08 -5.13
CA GLN A 245 24.90 8.94 -3.96
C GLN A 245 24.14 8.20 -2.87
N ASP A 246 24.45 8.48 -1.60
CA ASP A 246 23.83 7.80 -0.47
C ASP A 246 22.35 8.19 -0.34
N TYR A 247 21.48 7.26 -0.73
CA TYR A 247 20.03 7.42 -0.63
C TYR A 247 19.57 7.60 0.82
N PHE A 248 20.14 6.88 1.79
CA PHE A 248 19.66 6.93 3.17
C PHE A 248 20.07 8.25 3.85
N ALA A 249 21.25 8.77 3.51
CA ALA A 249 21.62 10.12 3.92
C ALA A 249 20.70 11.19 3.30
N GLU A 250 20.31 11.03 2.04
CA GLU A 250 19.38 11.94 1.36
C GLU A 250 17.96 11.87 1.93
N ARG A 251 17.44 10.66 2.14
CA ARG A 251 16.14 10.40 2.75
C ARG A 251 16.08 11.00 4.16
N GLY A 252 17.20 10.91 4.89
CA GLY A 252 17.26 11.20 6.31
C GLY A 252 16.52 10.17 7.17
N GLY A 253 16.50 10.45 8.47
CA GLY A 253 15.96 9.53 9.48
C GLY A 253 16.90 8.36 9.78
N ASP A 254 16.56 7.60 10.82
CA ASP A 254 17.35 6.45 11.23
C ASP A 254 17.19 5.28 10.25
N LEU A 255 18.27 4.48 10.12
CA LEU A 255 18.21 3.22 9.40
C LEU A 255 17.36 2.21 10.17
N THR A 256 16.46 1.57 9.46
CA THR A 256 15.63 0.46 9.95
C THR A 256 16.24 -0.88 9.54
N ALA A 257 15.75 -1.98 10.14
CA ALA A 257 16.14 -3.32 9.70
C ALA A 257 15.79 -3.58 8.22
N ALA A 258 14.67 -3.04 7.73
CA ALA A 258 14.25 -3.16 6.33
C ALA A 258 15.24 -2.48 5.37
N ASP A 259 15.90 -1.39 5.81
CA ASP A 259 16.86 -0.65 4.98
C ASP A 259 18.10 -1.49 4.64
N LEU A 260 18.39 -2.55 5.38
CA LEU A 260 19.52 -3.44 5.09
C LEU A 260 19.30 -4.26 3.80
N GLY A 261 18.05 -4.43 3.37
CA GLY A 261 17.70 -5.11 2.13
C GLY A 261 18.16 -6.57 2.10
N ARG A 262 18.76 -6.98 0.99
CA ARG A 262 19.22 -8.35 0.73
C ARG A 262 20.24 -8.87 1.74
N PHE A 263 20.96 -7.99 2.44
CA PHE A 263 21.82 -8.39 3.56
C PHE A 263 21.06 -9.18 4.64
N ASN A 264 19.78 -8.88 4.86
CA ASN A 264 18.95 -9.63 5.82
C ASN A 264 18.77 -11.11 5.42
N VAL A 265 18.98 -11.44 4.15
CA VAL A 265 18.87 -12.80 3.61
C VAL A 265 20.23 -13.47 3.54
N THR A 266 21.25 -12.78 3.05
CA THR A 266 22.55 -13.39 2.74
C THR A 266 23.58 -13.26 3.86
N GLY A 267 23.47 -12.24 4.72
CA GLY A 267 24.49 -11.86 5.70
C GLY A 267 25.77 -11.29 5.09
N GLU A 268 25.84 -11.16 3.75
CA GLU A 268 27.02 -10.69 3.05
C GLU A 268 27.05 -9.17 2.98
N GLU A 269 28.10 -8.53 3.51
CA GLU A 269 28.24 -7.07 3.55
C GLU A 269 28.08 -6.42 2.16
N SER A 270 28.52 -7.13 1.12
CA SER A 270 28.39 -6.66 -0.26
C SER A 270 26.94 -6.54 -0.75
N ASP A 271 25.98 -7.15 -0.06
CA ASP A 271 24.54 -7.08 -0.33
C ASP A 271 23.80 -6.06 0.55
N ARG A 272 24.51 -5.35 1.43
CA ARG A 272 23.91 -4.30 2.26
C ARG A 272 23.30 -3.21 1.38
N HIS A 273 22.05 -2.89 1.65
CA HIS A 273 21.23 -1.94 0.92
C HIS A 273 20.97 -2.32 -0.54
N LYS A 274 21.17 -3.60 -0.91
CA LYS A 274 20.67 -4.09 -2.19
C LYS A 274 19.22 -4.49 -2.07
N PHE A 275 18.44 -4.15 -3.09
CA PHE A 275 17.04 -4.54 -3.22
C PHE A 275 16.83 -5.14 -4.59
N ARG A 276 15.82 -6.00 -4.71
CA ARG A 276 15.31 -6.40 -6.02
C ARG A 276 14.89 -5.13 -6.75
N VAL A 277 15.36 -4.94 -7.97
CA VAL A 277 14.89 -3.85 -8.81
C VAL A 277 13.37 -4.04 -9.02
N PRO A 278 12.50 -3.11 -8.61
CA PRO A 278 11.06 -3.30 -8.76
C PRO A 278 10.65 -3.20 -10.24
N THR A 279 9.60 -3.94 -10.62
CA THR A 279 8.90 -3.70 -11.90
C THR A 279 8.42 -2.25 -11.98
N LEU A 280 8.51 -1.65 -13.17
CA LEU A 280 7.91 -0.34 -13.46
C LEU A 280 6.55 -0.45 -14.15
N ARG A 281 6.06 -1.66 -14.41
CA ARG A 281 4.70 -1.86 -14.88
C ARG A 281 3.72 -1.37 -13.81
N ASN A 282 2.70 -0.62 -14.24
CA ASN A 282 1.71 0.03 -13.37
C ASN A 282 2.26 1.03 -12.34
N VAL A 283 3.52 1.46 -12.43
CA VAL A 283 4.17 2.29 -11.39
C VAL A 283 3.43 3.60 -11.11
N GLU A 284 2.77 4.20 -12.11
CA GLU A 284 1.93 5.39 -11.92
C GLU A 284 0.84 5.20 -10.84
N ARG A 285 0.36 3.97 -10.68
CA ARG A 285 -0.78 3.64 -9.81
C ARG A 285 -0.35 3.16 -8.41
N THR A 286 0.94 2.96 -8.15
CA THR A 286 1.44 2.29 -6.94
C THR A 286 2.16 3.24 -5.97
N ALA A 287 1.77 4.52 -5.92
CA ALA A 287 2.31 5.45 -4.93
C ALA A 287 1.90 5.03 -3.50
N PRO A 288 2.73 5.28 -2.47
CA PRO A 288 4.06 5.91 -2.51
C PRO A 288 5.18 4.96 -2.97
N TYR A 289 6.36 5.50 -3.27
CA TYR A 289 7.46 4.79 -3.94
C TYR A 289 8.62 4.44 -3.01
N PHE A 290 9.41 3.44 -3.44
CA PHE A 290 10.52 2.79 -2.72
C PHE A 290 10.05 1.81 -1.64
N HIS A 291 10.97 1.00 -1.12
CA HIS A 291 10.68 -0.05 -0.13
C HIS A 291 10.08 0.50 1.17
N ASP A 292 10.29 1.78 1.45
CA ASP A 292 9.85 2.48 2.65
C ASP A 292 8.77 3.53 2.38
N GLY A 293 8.27 3.61 1.13
CA GLY A 293 7.27 4.58 0.71
C GLY A 293 7.68 6.05 0.94
N ALA A 294 8.98 6.38 0.91
CA ALA A 294 9.47 7.73 1.23
C ALA A 294 9.14 8.77 0.16
N ALA A 295 9.07 8.39 -1.12
CA ALA A 295 8.69 9.33 -2.18
C ALA A 295 7.18 9.30 -2.40
N ALA A 296 6.53 10.46 -2.33
CA ALA A 296 5.07 10.58 -2.42
C ALA A 296 4.57 10.70 -3.86
N THR A 297 5.46 11.01 -4.81
CA THR A 297 5.10 11.25 -6.22
C THR A 297 6.06 10.60 -7.21
N LEU A 298 5.56 10.26 -8.39
CA LEU A 298 6.37 9.67 -9.43
C LEU A 298 7.50 10.61 -9.91
N PRO A 299 7.26 11.94 -10.11
CA PRO A 299 8.34 12.87 -10.44
C PRO A 299 9.41 13.02 -9.37
N GLU A 300 9.07 12.86 -8.09
CA GLU A 300 10.04 12.80 -7.00
C GLU A 300 10.86 11.51 -7.10
N ALA A 301 10.21 10.36 -7.24
CA ALA A 301 10.88 9.07 -7.37
C ALA A 301 11.85 9.03 -8.57
N ILE A 302 11.42 9.54 -9.74
CA ILE A 302 12.24 9.64 -10.97
C ILE A 302 13.51 10.46 -10.70
N ARG A 303 13.37 11.66 -10.11
CA ARG A 303 14.51 12.55 -9.85
C ARG A 303 15.44 12.00 -8.78
N THR A 304 14.90 11.36 -7.74
CA THR A 304 15.71 10.68 -6.72
C THR A 304 16.49 9.54 -7.36
N MET A 305 15.86 8.66 -8.15
CA MET A 305 16.55 7.57 -8.85
C MET A 305 17.68 8.07 -9.75
N ALA A 306 17.41 9.09 -10.58
CA ALA A 306 18.42 9.67 -11.47
C ALA A 306 19.64 10.19 -10.69
N ARG A 307 19.42 10.77 -9.51
CA ARG A 307 20.49 11.31 -8.67
C ARG A 307 21.26 10.22 -7.93
N VAL A 308 20.56 9.36 -7.19
CA VAL A 308 21.17 8.38 -6.29
C VAL A 308 21.75 7.18 -7.02
N GLN A 309 21.16 6.79 -8.15
CA GLN A 309 21.66 5.66 -8.97
C GLN A 309 22.62 6.08 -10.07
N LEU A 310 22.44 7.27 -10.66
CA LEU A 310 23.13 7.67 -11.89
C LEU A 310 23.92 8.99 -11.77
N GLY A 311 23.80 9.72 -10.65
CA GLY A 311 24.46 11.01 -10.47
C GLY A 311 23.97 12.10 -11.43
N ARG A 312 22.71 12.02 -11.89
CA ARG A 312 22.12 12.93 -12.87
C ARG A 312 21.04 13.80 -12.24
N ASP A 313 21.10 15.10 -12.51
CA ASP A 313 20.02 16.03 -12.23
C ASP A 313 19.15 16.19 -13.48
N LEU A 314 17.91 15.72 -13.41
CA LEU A 314 16.96 15.83 -14.51
C LEU A 314 16.27 17.20 -14.52
N THR A 315 16.14 17.77 -15.71
CA THR A 315 15.28 18.95 -15.89
C THR A 315 13.81 18.61 -15.66
N PRO A 316 12.94 19.60 -15.36
CA PRO A 316 11.50 19.36 -15.27
C PRO A 316 10.91 18.76 -16.55
N ALA A 317 11.41 19.15 -17.73
CA ALA A 317 10.96 18.60 -19.01
C ALA A 317 11.34 17.13 -19.17
N GLN A 318 12.59 16.76 -18.87
CA GLN A 318 13.02 15.34 -18.89
C GLN A 318 12.24 14.50 -17.89
N THR A 319 11.99 15.04 -16.69
CA THR A 319 11.20 14.34 -15.67
C THR A 319 9.77 14.09 -16.15
N ALA A 320 9.13 15.09 -16.75
CA ALA A 320 7.77 14.97 -17.30
C ALA A 320 7.69 14.02 -18.51
N ASP A 321 8.71 14.02 -19.38
CA ASP A 321 8.78 13.10 -20.50
C ASP A 321 8.94 11.65 -19.98
N ILE A 322 9.85 11.38 -19.04
CA ILE A 322 9.98 10.05 -18.41
C ILE A 322 8.68 9.65 -17.70
N GLU A 323 8.02 10.56 -16.98
CA GLU A 323 6.74 10.29 -16.32
C GLU A 323 5.67 9.85 -17.34
N ALA A 324 5.57 10.53 -18.49
CA ALA A 324 4.64 10.16 -19.55
C ALA A 324 4.96 8.76 -20.13
N PHE A 325 6.23 8.39 -20.22
CA PHE A 325 6.63 7.04 -20.58
C PHE A 325 6.19 6.02 -19.52
N LEU A 326 6.46 6.27 -18.23
CA LEU A 326 6.06 5.35 -17.16
C LEU A 326 4.54 5.19 -17.04
N GLN A 327 3.77 6.23 -17.34
CA GLN A 327 2.30 6.15 -17.46
C GLN A 327 1.84 5.19 -18.57
N SER A 328 2.62 5.07 -19.65
CA SER A 328 2.31 4.12 -20.74
C SER A 328 2.59 2.65 -20.39
N LEU A 329 3.21 2.38 -19.23
CA LEU A 329 3.43 1.04 -18.68
C LEU A 329 2.27 0.56 -17.79
N SER A 330 1.20 1.35 -17.66
CA SER A 330 0.00 0.97 -16.91
C SER A 330 -0.96 0.18 -17.80
N GLY A 331 -1.18 -1.09 -17.45
CA GLY A 331 -2.20 -1.95 -18.06
C GLY A 331 -3.45 -2.05 -17.18
N ASP A 332 -4.53 -2.57 -17.75
CA ASP A 332 -5.73 -2.90 -16.98
C ASP A 332 -5.67 -4.36 -16.53
N LEU A 333 -6.34 -4.67 -15.41
CA LEU A 333 -6.45 -6.03 -14.93
C LEU A 333 -7.15 -6.92 -15.96
N PRO A 334 -6.70 -8.18 -16.13
CA PRO A 334 -7.44 -9.12 -16.94
C PRO A 334 -8.80 -9.42 -16.30
N ALA A 335 -9.81 -9.78 -17.10
CA ALA A 335 -11.18 -9.95 -16.61
C ALA A 335 -11.29 -10.99 -15.48
N HIS A 336 -10.47 -12.04 -15.52
CA HIS A 336 -10.41 -13.06 -14.48
C HIS A 336 -9.71 -12.61 -13.19
N ALA A 337 -9.10 -11.43 -13.13
CA ALA A 337 -8.58 -10.91 -11.87
C ALA A 337 -9.70 -10.42 -10.94
N LEU A 338 -10.88 -10.10 -11.49
CA LEU A 338 -11.95 -9.47 -10.73
C LEU A 338 -12.82 -10.52 -10.05
N LEU A 339 -12.97 -10.38 -8.74
CA LEU A 339 -13.87 -11.21 -7.94
C LEU A 339 -15.33 -10.85 -8.26
N THR A 340 -16.14 -11.84 -8.64
CA THR A 340 -17.58 -11.63 -8.82
C THR A 340 -18.32 -11.67 -7.49
N ASP A 341 -19.56 -11.16 -7.45
CA ASP A 341 -20.38 -11.23 -6.23
C ASP A 341 -20.76 -12.67 -5.84
N GLU A 342 -20.90 -13.56 -6.82
CA GLU A 342 -21.18 -14.98 -6.61
C GLU A 342 -19.95 -15.71 -6.01
N GLU A 343 -18.75 -15.31 -6.43
CA GLU A 343 -17.48 -15.84 -5.92
C GLU A 343 -17.04 -15.22 -4.59
N ARG A 344 -17.78 -14.24 -4.07
CA ARG A 344 -17.37 -13.53 -2.86
C ARG A 344 -17.42 -14.47 -1.64
N PRO A 345 -16.32 -14.62 -0.89
CA PRO A 345 -16.33 -15.41 0.33
C PRO A 345 -17.16 -14.70 1.42
N PRO A 346 -17.75 -15.44 2.38
CA PRO A 346 -18.46 -14.84 3.50
C PRO A 346 -17.48 -14.08 4.40
N ALA A 347 -17.99 -13.08 5.13
CA ALA A 347 -17.21 -12.42 6.17
C ALA A 347 -16.79 -13.45 7.24
N ARG A 348 -15.53 -13.41 7.64
CA ARG A 348 -14.97 -14.30 8.67
C ARG A 348 -14.77 -13.52 9.97
N ALA A 349 -14.95 -14.21 11.08
CA ALA A 349 -14.65 -13.70 12.41
C ALA A 349 -14.20 -14.86 13.28
N TYR A 350 -12.95 -14.80 13.74
CA TYR A 350 -12.36 -15.82 14.58
C TYR A 350 -11.80 -15.17 15.85
N GLU A 351 -11.92 -15.86 16.97
CA GLU A 351 -11.19 -15.47 18.16
C GLU A 351 -9.71 -15.80 17.96
N LEU A 352 -8.87 -14.77 17.99
CA LEU A 352 -7.43 -14.95 18.04
C LEU A 352 -7.03 -15.50 19.41
N PRO A 353 -6.13 -16.49 19.46
CA PRO A 353 -5.33 -16.70 20.65
C PRO A 353 -4.64 -15.37 20.98
N LEU A 354 -4.79 -14.93 22.24
CA LEU A 354 -4.18 -13.69 22.71
C LEU A 354 -2.69 -13.67 22.32
N SER A 355 -2.21 -12.54 21.80
CA SER A 355 -0.79 -12.36 21.42
C SER A 355 0.15 -12.35 22.62
N TYR A 356 -0.46 -12.39 23.80
CA TYR A 356 0.12 -12.12 25.09
C TYR A 356 -0.45 -13.13 26.08
N ASP A 357 0.38 -13.54 27.02
CA ASP A 357 -0.06 -14.29 28.19
C ASP A 357 -0.65 -13.33 29.24
N LEU A 358 -0.12 -12.10 29.29
CA LEU A 358 -0.58 -11.02 30.15
C LEU A 358 -0.51 -9.69 29.39
N ARG A 359 -1.51 -8.82 29.56
CA ARG A 359 -1.51 -7.44 29.07
C ARG A 359 -2.05 -6.52 30.16
N VAL A 360 -1.45 -5.34 30.25
CA VAL A 360 -2.04 -4.21 30.96
C VAL A 360 -2.26 -3.05 30.00
N GLU A 361 -3.47 -2.51 30.01
CA GLU A 361 -3.83 -1.26 29.36
C GLU A 361 -4.11 -0.22 30.43
N ARG A 362 -3.62 0.98 30.22
CA ARG A 362 -3.94 2.14 31.06
C ARG A 362 -4.44 3.27 30.19
N SER A 363 -5.52 3.91 30.60
CA SER A 363 -5.97 5.19 30.06
C SER A 363 -6.37 6.14 31.17
N LYS A 364 -6.29 7.45 30.91
CA LYS A 364 -6.85 8.50 31.76
C LYS A 364 -8.11 9.09 31.13
N GLU A 365 -9.15 9.23 31.93
CA GLU A 365 -10.35 9.99 31.57
C GLU A 365 -10.51 11.13 32.58
N GLY A 366 -9.97 12.30 32.24
CA GLY A 366 -9.75 13.38 33.21
C GLY A 366 -8.67 12.99 34.23
N GLU A 367 -8.96 13.14 35.52
CA GLU A 367 -8.05 12.76 36.63
C GLU A 367 -8.18 11.28 37.04
N ALA A 368 -9.13 10.53 36.46
CA ALA A 368 -9.38 9.15 36.85
C ALA A 368 -8.54 8.18 35.99
N ASP A 369 -7.77 7.33 36.66
CA ASP A 369 -7.12 6.19 36.03
C ASP A 369 -8.16 5.10 35.68
N ARG A 370 -8.01 4.52 34.49
CA ARG A 370 -8.67 3.29 34.07
C ARG A 370 -7.59 2.30 33.65
N VAL A 371 -7.41 1.26 34.44
CA VAL A 371 -6.40 0.22 34.17
C VAL A 371 -7.14 -1.09 33.92
N LYS A 372 -6.90 -1.71 32.78
CA LYS A 372 -7.51 -3.00 32.42
C LYS A 372 -6.45 -4.07 32.34
N LEU A 373 -6.71 -5.20 33.00
CA LEU A 373 -5.83 -6.36 33.00
C LEU A 373 -6.44 -7.45 32.12
N PHE A 374 -5.64 -8.00 31.21
CA PHE A 374 -6.05 -9.06 30.30
C PHE A 374 -5.07 -10.23 30.34
N GLY A 375 -5.56 -11.44 30.11
CA GLY A 375 -4.70 -12.61 29.91
C GLY A 375 -5.13 -13.84 30.71
N ARG A 376 -4.23 -14.82 30.75
CA ARG A 376 -4.45 -16.10 31.42
C ARG A 376 -3.29 -16.38 32.38
N VAL A 377 -3.62 -16.55 33.66
CA VAL A 377 -2.65 -16.90 34.70
C VAL A 377 -2.93 -18.29 35.24
N LYS A 378 -1.88 -18.99 35.66
CA LYS A 378 -1.97 -20.41 36.04
C LYS A 378 -2.88 -20.68 37.23
N ASP A 379 -2.83 -19.80 38.24
CA ASP A 379 -3.45 -20.03 39.54
C ASP A 379 -3.89 -18.72 40.22
N GLN A 380 -4.67 -18.87 41.29
CA GLN A 380 -5.21 -17.76 42.07
C GLN A 380 -4.09 -16.92 42.73
N GLU A 381 -3.01 -17.55 43.15
CA GLU A 381 -1.87 -16.84 43.76
C GLU A 381 -1.25 -15.86 42.77
N THR A 382 -1.04 -16.29 41.52
CA THR A 382 -0.52 -15.44 40.46
C THR A 382 -1.53 -14.34 40.08
N TYR A 383 -2.81 -14.67 40.00
CA TYR A 383 -3.89 -13.70 39.76
C TYR A 383 -3.86 -12.58 40.81
N ASP A 384 -3.82 -12.95 42.09
CA ASP A 384 -3.83 -12.01 43.21
C ASP A 384 -2.58 -11.14 43.21
N ARG A 385 -1.41 -11.68 42.87
CA ARG A 385 -0.15 -10.92 42.74
C ARG A 385 -0.23 -9.87 41.62
N VAL A 386 -0.66 -10.27 40.42
CA VAL A 386 -0.80 -9.36 39.26
C VAL A 386 -1.79 -8.23 39.57
N LEU A 387 -2.93 -8.57 40.17
CA LEU A 387 -3.94 -7.60 40.58
C LEU A 387 -3.42 -6.66 41.67
N ALA A 388 -2.74 -7.19 42.70
CA ALA A 388 -2.16 -6.40 43.77
C ALA A 388 -1.13 -5.38 43.23
N MET A 389 -0.21 -5.81 42.36
CA MET A 389 0.81 -4.93 41.78
C MET A 389 0.21 -3.75 41.01
N ALA A 390 -0.87 -3.97 40.26
CA ALA A 390 -1.60 -2.91 39.57
C ALA A 390 -2.35 -2.01 40.55
N SER A 391 -3.01 -2.60 41.55
CA SER A 391 -3.84 -1.88 42.52
C SER A 391 -3.01 -1.03 43.50
N GLU A 392 -1.77 -1.44 43.79
CA GLU A 392 -0.82 -0.66 44.59
C GLU A 392 -0.37 0.64 43.91
N ARG A 393 -0.37 0.67 42.56
CA ARG A 393 0.04 1.83 41.76
C ARG A 393 -1.13 2.70 41.32
N PHE A 394 -2.27 2.06 41.03
CA PHE A 394 -3.45 2.70 40.48
C PHE A 394 -4.62 2.50 41.45
N GLU A 395 -4.59 3.23 42.59
CA GLU A 395 -5.47 3.04 43.75
C GLU A 395 -6.96 2.85 43.41
N THR A 396 -7.45 3.51 42.36
CA THR A 396 -8.82 3.37 41.85
C THR A 396 -8.82 3.10 40.34
N GLY A 397 -9.75 2.27 39.86
CA GLY A 397 -9.99 2.09 38.43
C GLY A 397 -9.30 0.89 37.77
N VAL A 398 -8.73 -0.03 38.57
CA VAL A 398 -8.24 -1.32 38.08
C VAL A 398 -9.42 -2.28 37.84
N ASP A 399 -9.57 -2.71 36.60
CA ASP A 399 -10.54 -3.69 36.11
C ASP A 399 -9.81 -4.95 35.65
N ALA A 400 -10.01 -6.05 36.40
CA ALA A 400 -9.41 -7.35 36.11
C ALA A 400 -10.40 -8.34 35.45
N THR A 401 -11.54 -7.87 34.94
CA THR A 401 -12.53 -8.75 34.29
C THR A 401 -11.99 -9.44 33.03
N GLY A 402 -10.95 -8.89 32.40
CA GLY A 402 -10.23 -9.50 31.27
C GLY A 402 -9.14 -10.51 31.68
N LEU A 403 -8.83 -10.63 32.97
CA LEU A 403 -7.85 -11.55 33.51
C LEU A 403 -8.55 -12.82 33.99
N SER A 404 -8.04 -13.99 33.62
CA SER A 404 -8.66 -15.27 33.94
C SER A 404 -7.66 -16.30 34.45
N ILE A 405 -8.14 -17.25 35.24
CA ILE A 405 -7.33 -18.38 35.74
C ILE A 405 -7.49 -19.56 34.78
N ASP A 406 -6.38 -19.99 34.19
CA ASP A 406 -6.28 -21.14 33.30
C ASP A 406 -5.16 -22.08 33.80
N PRO A 407 -5.50 -23.25 34.40
CA PRO A 407 -4.50 -24.21 34.87
C PRO A 407 -3.55 -24.75 33.78
N ALA A 408 -3.91 -24.60 32.49
CA ALA A 408 -3.06 -24.96 31.37
C ALA A 408 -1.99 -23.89 31.06
N ALA A 409 -2.14 -22.67 31.58
CA ALA A 409 -1.13 -21.62 31.42
C ALA A 409 0.18 -22.00 32.14
N GLY A 410 1.31 -21.59 31.55
CA GLY A 410 2.62 -21.72 32.18
C GLY A 410 2.71 -20.87 33.45
N PRO A 411 3.56 -21.24 34.43
CA PRO A 411 3.81 -20.37 35.57
C PRO A 411 4.49 -19.09 35.09
N LEU A 412 4.02 -17.92 35.55
CA LEU A 412 4.71 -16.66 35.32
C LEU A 412 6.06 -16.68 36.07
N PRO A 413 7.21 -16.57 35.37
CA PRO A 413 8.50 -16.53 36.03
C PRO A 413 8.66 -15.21 36.79
N GLU A 414 9.47 -15.21 37.85
CA GLU A 414 9.68 -14.01 38.68
C GLU A 414 10.24 -12.82 37.86
N SER A 415 11.04 -13.08 36.83
CA SER A 415 11.51 -12.05 35.89
C SER A 415 10.38 -11.38 35.10
N ALA A 416 9.31 -12.12 34.78
CA ALA A 416 8.12 -11.56 34.13
C ALA A 416 7.33 -10.66 35.09
N LEU A 417 7.27 -11.02 36.38
CA LEU A 417 6.60 -10.20 37.38
C LEU A 417 7.38 -8.92 37.67
N VAL A 418 8.71 -8.98 37.71
CA VAL A 418 9.56 -7.77 37.78
C VAL A 418 9.30 -6.86 36.57
N CYS A 419 9.35 -7.42 35.36
CA CYS A 419 9.06 -6.68 34.12
C CYS A 419 7.65 -6.08 34.11
N TYR A 420 6.66 -6.81 34.65
CA TYR A 420 5.29 -6.33 34.79
C TYR A 420 5.20 -5.13 35.75
N GLY A 421 5.93 -5.18 36.88
CA GLY A 421 6.06 -4.04 37.79
C GLY A 421 6.68 -2.81 37.12
N ASP A 422 7.79 -2.99 36.39
CA ASP A 422 8.47 -1.91 35.69
C ASP A 422 7.62 -1.30 34.58
N ALA A 423 6.82 -2.12 33.88
CA ALA A 423 5.88 -1.63 32.89
C ALA A 423 4.74 -0.82 33.53
N LEU A 424 4.22 -1.23 34.70
CA LEU A 424 3.22 -0.45 35.42
C LEU A 424 3.78 0.91 35.88
N ASP A 425 5.02 0.93 36.38
CA ASP A 425 5.75 2.17 36.71
C ASP A 425 5.93 3.06 35.46
N ALA A 426 6.24 2.48 34.31
CA ALA A 426 6.39 3.21 33.05
C ALA A 426 5.05 3.71 32.50
N LEU A 427 3.94 3.00 32.78
CA LEU A 427 2.59 3.42 32.41
C LEU A 427 2.08 4.54 33.30
N GLU A 428 2.50 4.64 34.56
CA GLU A 428 2.00 5.61 35.54
C GLU A 428 1.99 7.07 35.08
N PRO A 429 3.08 7.64 34.52
CA PRO A 429 3.09 9.05 34.13
C PRO A 429 2.31 9.34 32.83
N LEU A 430 1.93 8.32 32.07
CA LEU A 430 1.35 8.45 30.73
C LEU A 430 -0.12 8.96 30.77
N SER A 431 -0.69 9.34 29.63
CA SER A 431 -2.14 9.55 29.45
C SER A 431 -2.84 8.28 28.96
N LEU A 432 -2.13 7.49 28.14
CA LEU A 432 -2.59 6.23 27.58
C LEU A 432 -1.38 5.32 27.40
N GLY A 433 -1.55 4.01 27.56
CA GLY A 433 -0.49 3.07 27.26
C GLY A 433 -0.91 1.62 27.40
N LYS A 434 -0.08 0.75 26.82
CA LYS A 434 -0.29 -0.69 26.81
C LYS A 434 1.07 -1.39 26.91
N ALA A 435 1.11 -2.45 27.71
CA ALA A 435 2.24 -3.36 27.77
C ALA A 435 1.75 -4.80 27.58
N ASP A 436 2.35 -5.52 26.64
CA ASP A 436 2.05 -6.93 26.34
C ASP A 436 3.24 -7.80 26.74
N PHE A 437 2.93 -8.92 27.41
CA PHE A 437 3.91 -9.89 27.89
C PHE A 437 3.58 -11.25 27.29
N LYS A 438 4.54 -11.84 26.59
CA LYS A 438 4.46 -13.19 26.05
C LYS A 438 5.57 -14.05 26.65
N LEU A 439 5.20 -15.10 27.34
CA LEU A 439 6.11 -16.06 27.94
C LEU A 439 6.72 -16.93 26.84
N THR A 440 8.05 -17.01 26.85
CA THR A 440 8.81 -17.85 25.91
C THR A 440 9.71 -18.80 26.68
N ALA A 441 10.24 -19.84 26.02
CA ALA A 441 11.17 -20.77 26.64
C ALA A 441 12.46 -20.08 27.16
N ASP A 442 12.84 -18.94 26.56
CA ASP A 442 14.09 -18.24 26.82
C ASP A 442 13.92 -16.97 27.68
N GLY A 443 12.70 -16.64 28.11
CA GLY A 443 12.40 -15.40 28.83
C GLY A 443 11.04 -14.81 28.48
N VAL A 444 10.93 -13.49 28.51
CA VAL A 444 9.69 -12.77 28.21
C VAL A 444 9.89 -11.96 26.93
N ASP A 445 9.00 -12.16 25.97
CA ASP A 445 8.85 -11.29 24.83
C ASP A 445 7.89 -10.15 25.18
N PHE A 446 8.38 -8.92 25.09
CA PHE A 446 7.75 -7.73 25.63
C PHE A 446 7.51 -6.69 24.53
N SER A 447 6.33 -6.07 24.56
CA SER A 447 6.05 -4.89 23.75
C SER A 447 5.40 -3.79 24.59
N PHE A 448 5.74 -2.54 24.28
CA PHE A 448 5.26 -1.37 25.00
C PHE A 448 4.87 -0.25 24.04
N MET A 449 3.71 0.34 24.28
CA MET A 449 3.21 1.51 23.58
C MET A 449 2.65 2.50 24.61
N GLY A 450 2.91 3.79 24.41
CA GLY A 450 2.55 4.81 25.38
C GLY A 450 2.33 6.17 24.76
N GLU A 451 1.55 6.99 25.44
CA GLU A 451 1.22 8.36 25.10
C GLU A 451 1.28 9.22 26.36
N GLY A 452 1.83 10.43 26.27
CA GLY A 452 1.97 11.32 27.41
C GLY A 452 2.81 12.54 27.07
N THR A 453 2.92 13.49 28.00
CA THR A 453 3.78 14.67 27.82
C THR A 453 5.24 14.29 27.63
N ASP A 454 6.07 15.18 27.08
CA ASP A 454 7.52 14.97 26.94
C ASP A 454 8.18 14.49 28.26
N GLU A 455 7.77 15.09 29.38
CA GLU A 455 8.24 14.70 30.72
C GLU A 455 7.81 13.27 31.09
N ALA A 456 6.55 12.92 30.84
CA ALA A 456 6.03 11.58 31.08
C ALA A 456 6.73 10.52 30.20
N MET A 457 7.01 10.85 28.94
CA MET A 457 7.70 9.95 28.02
C MET A 457 9.15 9.70 28.45
N ILE A 458 9.85 10.72 28.96
CA ILE A 458 11.21 10.56 29.48
C ILE A 458 11.21 9.60 30.68
N ILE A 459 10.28 9.79 31.62
CA ILE A 459 10.15 8.92 32.79
C ILE A 459 9.86 7.48 32.37
N ALA A 460 8.91 7.27 31.44
CA ALA A 460 8.59 5.96 30.92
C ALA A 460 9.80 5.27 30.26
N ARG A 461 10.60 6.00 29.46
CA ARG A 461 11.84 5.48 28.85
C ARG A 461 12.87 5.08 29.89
N GLU A 462 13.08 5.90 30.91
CA GLU A 462 14.05 5.61 31.97
C GLU A 462 13.68 4.33 32.70
N LYS A 463 12.41 4.17 33.09
CA LYS A 463 11.87 2.96 33.73
C LYS A 463 12.05 1.71 32.88
N LEU A 464 11.77 1.80 31.58
CA LEU A 464 11.93 0.67 30.66
C LEU A 464 13.39 0.38 30.30
N SER A 465 14.29 1.35 30.41
CA SER A 465 15.72 1.16 30.15
C SER A 465 16.44 0.34 31.23
N SER A 466 15.86 0.25 32.43
CA SER A 466 16.39 -0.54 33.55
C SER A 466 15.90 -1.99 33.59
N LEU A 467 15.20 -2.45 32.54
CA LEU A 467 14.68 -3.81 32.47
C LEU A 467 15.82 -4.87 32.52
N PRO A 468 15.62 -5.99 33.25
CA PRO A 468 16.65 -7.00 33.47
C PRO A 468 17.02 -7.79 32.20
N ASP A 469 18.22 -8.41 32.21
CA ASP A 469 18.67 -9.32 31.16
C ASP A 469 17.68 -10.50 30.98
N GLY A 470 17.42 -10.90 29.72
CA GLY A 470 16.48 -11.98 29.38
C GLY A 470 15.12 -11.53 28.84
N ILE A 471 14.93 -10.22 28.65
CA ILE A 471 13.77 -9.64 27.96
C ILE A 471 14.10 -9.47 26.47
N ARG A 472 13.21 -9.96 25.60
CA ARG A 472 13.30 -9.76 24.16
C ARG A 472 12.28 -8.71 23.73
N TRP A 473 12.73 -7.74 22.95
CA TRP A 473 11.85 -6.74 22.32
C TRP A 473 11.45 -7.25 20.93
N SER A 474 10.24 -7.78 20.78
CA SER A 474 9.72 -8.17 19.45
C SER A 474 9.25 -6.99 18.61
N THR A 475 8.92 -5.86 19.25
CA THR A 475 8.40 -4.65 18.58
C THR A 475 9.10 -3.41 19.15
N PRO A 476 9.51 -2.42 18.32
CA PRO A 476 10.07 -1.17 18.81
C PRO A 476 9.07 -0.41 19.69
N MET A 477 9.56 0.19 20.77
CA MET A 477 8.79 1.03 21.68
C MET A 477 8.24 2.27 20.95
N VAL A 478 6.92 2.51 21.06
CA VAL A 478 6.25 3.66 20.42
C VAL A 478 5.69 4.58 21.51
N LEU A 479 6.16 5.83 21.52
CA LEU A 479 5.86 6.88 22.50
C LEU A 479 5.35 8.14 21.76
N VAL A 480 4.16 8.65 22.09
CA VAL A 480 3.48 9.79 21.39
C VAL A 480 3.14 10.94 22.36
N ASP A 481 3.39 12.22 22.00
CA ASP A 481 2.98 13.41 22.80
C ASP A 481 1.67 14.04 22.32
N PHE A 482 0.66 14.13 23.20
CA PHE A 482 -0.70 14.56 22.86
C PHE A 482 -1.06 16.02 23.16
N GLU A 483 -0.45 16.71 24.13
CA GLU A 483 -0.82 18.12 24.41
C GLU A 483 -0.46 19.03 23.24
N GLN A 484 0.70 18.78 22.63
CA GLN A 484 1.10 19.45 21.40
C GLN A 484 0.24 19.00 20.20
N THR A 485 -0.29 17.76 20.23
CA THR A 485 -1.14 17.20 19.17
C THR A 485 -2.55 17.78 19.19
N GLU A 486 -3.18 17.90 20.36
CA GLU A 486 -4.52 18.50 20.49
C GLU A 486 -4.49 20.01 20.20
N ALA A 487 -3.46 20.71 20.66
CA ALA A 487 -3.24 22.11 20.29
C ALA A 487 -3.08 22.28 18.77
N CYS A 488 -2.38 21.34 18.12
CA CYS A 488 -2.25 21.30 16.67
C CYS A 488 -3.59 21.05 15.96
N ASP A 489 -4.36 20.06 16.41
CA ASP A 489 -5.69 19.72 15.87
C ASP A 489 -6.64 20.92 15.98
N ASN A 490 -6.73 21.53 17.17
CA ASN A 490 -7.58 22.69 17.41
C ASN A 490 -7.15 23.89 16.55
N ALA A 491 -5.85 24.14 16.41
CA ALA A 491 -5.34 25.24 15.58
C ALA A 491 -5.71 25.03 14.10
N LEU A 492 -5.54 23.80 13.58
CA LEU A 492 -5.84 23.47 12.20
C LEU A 492 -7.35 23.51 11.92
N HIS A 493 -8.17 22.93 12.82
CA HIS A 493 -9.62 22.93 12.70
C HIS A 493 -10.18 24.35 12.66
N ASN A 494 -9.67 25.25 13.52
CA ASN A 494 -10.04 26.66 13.53
C ASN A 494 -9.67 27.39 12.22
N LEU A 495 -8.50 27.09 11.65
CA LEU A 495 -8.07 27.68 10.36
C LEU A 495 -8.98 27.24 9.20
N GLN A 496 -9.40 25.98 9.20
CA GLN A 496 -10.32 25.43 8.18
C GLN A 496 -11.75 25.95 8.30
N ALA A 497 -12.21 26.20 9.52
CA ALA A 497 -13.56 26.72 9.76
C ALA A 497 -13.73 28.18 9.30
N GLN A 498 -12.64 28.97 9.32
CA GLN A 498 -12.68 30.40 9.03
C GLN A 498 -12.52 30.73 7.53
N THR A 499 -11.84 29.87 6.77
CA THR A 499 -11.47 30.14 5.37
C THR A 499 -11.40 28.86 4.53
N ARG A 500 -11.66 28.96 3.22
CA ARG A 500 -11.61 27.82 2.28
C ARG A 500 -10.40 27.91 1.37
N ILE A 501 -9.84 26.74 1.03
CA ILE A 501 -8.86 26.62 -0.05
C ILE A 501 -9.63 26.62 -1.37
N GLU A 502 -9.37 27.63 -2.19
CA GLU A 502 -10.03 27.86 -3.47
C GLU A 502 -9.10 27.54 -4.64
N PHE A 503 -9.70 27.15 -5.76
CA PHE A 503 -9.03 26.84 -7.03
C PHE A 503 -9.66 27.65 -8.16
N ARG A 504 -8.91 27.86 -9.25
CA ARG A 504 -9.49 28.41 -10.48
C ARG A 504 -10.55 27.45 -11.05
N THR A 505 -11.52 28.00 -11.78
CA THR A 505 -12.65 27.25 -12.35
C THR A 505 -12.17 26.06 -13.17
N ALA A 506 -12.77 24.88 -12.92
CA ALA A 506 -12.42 23.60 -13.57
C ALA A 506 -10.92 23.23 -13.52
N SER A 507 -10.17 23.77 -12.56
CA SER A 507 -8.72 23.59 -12.45
C SER A 507 -8.31 23.02 -11.09
N ALA A 508 -7.09 22.49 -11.04
CA ALA A 508 -6.34 22.20 -9.82
C ALA A 508 -5.35 23.33 -9.43
N GLU A 509 -5.29 24.40 -10.23
CA GLU A 509 -4.49 25.58 -9.91
C GLU A 509 -5.09 26.34 -8.72
N LEU A 510 -4.30 26.52 -7.67
CA LEU A 510 -4.70 27.26 -6.46
C LEU A 510 -5.00 28.72 -6.79
N ASP A 511 -6.11 29.22 -6.25
CA ASP A 511 -6.41 30.65 -6.28
C ASP A 511 -5.41 31.39 -5.36
N PRO A 512 -4.81 32.52 -5.78
CA PRO A 512 -3.87 33.29 -4.95
C PRO A 512 -4.44 33.70 -3.57
N ARG A 513 -5.77 33.82 -3.44
CA ARG A 513 -6.43 34.10 -2.16
C ARG A 513 -6.21 33.01 -1.10
N SER A 514 -5.93 31.77 -1.53
CA SER A 514 -5.61 30.63 -0.65
C SER A 514 -4.23 30.74 -0.01
N ASP A 515 -3.32 31.58 -0.52
CA ASP A 515 -1.92 31.63 -0.07
C ASP A 515 -1.78 32.04 1.40
N ILE A 516 -2.64 32.95 1.87
CA ILE A 516 -2.63 33.41 3.27
C ILE A 516 -2.99 32.26 4.21
N LEU A 517 -4.01 31.47 3.85
CA LEU A 517 -4.42 30.31 4.63
C LEU A 517 -3.33 29.23 4.62
N LEU A 518 -2.75 28.93 3.47
CA LEU A 518 -1.69 27.91 3.34
C LEU A 518 -0.43 28.29 4.13
N ARG A 519 -0.06 29.58 4.19
CA ARG A 519 1.02 30.06 5.08
C ARG A 519 0.70 29.89 6.55
N ARG A 520 -0.55 30.14 6.96
CA ARG A 520 -0.99 29.92 8.34
C ARG A 520 -0.97 28.44 8.70
N ILE A 521 -1.47 27.57 7.81
CA ILE A 521 -1.41 26.11 7.98
C ILE A 521 0.05 25.66 8.09
N ALA A 522 0.94 26.11 7.19
CA ALA A 522 2.36 25.77 7.25
C ALA A 522 3.00 26.21 8.58
N GLY A 523 2.75 27.44 9.02
CA GLY A 523 3.24 27.95 10.31
C GLY A 523 2.68 27.19 11.51
N THR A 524 1.41 26.76 11.46
CA THR A 524 0.82 25.90 12.49
C THR A 524 1.51 24.55 12.52
N LEU A 525 1.71 23.89 11.38
CA LEU A 525 2.37 22.59 11.29
C LEU A 525 3.82 22.61 11.80
N SER A 526 4.55 23.72 11.61
CA SER A 526 5.90 23.86 12.16
C SER A 526 5.94 23.82 13.70
N GLY A 527 4.82 24.13 14.37
CA GLY A 527 4.69 24.02 15.82
C GLY A 527 4.10 22.68 16.30
N CYS A 528 3.77 21.78 15.38
CA CYS A 528 3.18 20.48 15.71
C CYS A 528 4.25 19.39 15.80
N PRO A 529 4.09 18.34 16.63
CA PRO A 529 4.99 17.20 16.71
C PRO A 529 5.21 16.49 15.38
N ASP A 530 6.43 15.99 15.14
CA ASP A 530 6.79 15.31 13.89
C ASP A 530 6.09 13.96 13.69
N THR A 531 5.47 13.40 14.73
CA THR A 531 4.59 12.23 14.70
C THR A 531 3.23 12.51 14.04
N ILE A 532 2.92 13.79 13.79
CA ILE A 532 1.69 14.23 13.14
C ILE A 532 1.94 14.47 11.65
N ARG A 533 1.12 13.81 10.83
CA ARG A 533 1.02 14.07 9.39
C ARG A 533 -0.27 14.82 9.08
N LEU A 534 -0.21 15.83 8.24
CA LEU A 534 -1.39 16.48 7.67
C LEU A 534 -1.87 15.68 6.46
N ARG A 535 -3.04 15.06 6.56
CA ARG A 535 -3.74 14.44 5.43
C ARG A 535 -4.65 15.46 4.74
N ILE A 536 -4.48 15.60 3.43
CA ILE A 536 -5.13 16.59 2.56
C ILE A 536 -6.07 15.84 1.63
N ASP A 537 -7.37 15.92 1.90
CA ASP A 537 -8.42 15.19 1.19
C ASP A 537 -9.13 16.11 0.19
N GLY A 538 -8.99 15.79 -1.10
CA GLY A 538 -9.75 16.42 -2.17
C GLY A 538 -11.12 15.79 -2.36
N HIS A 539 -12.15 16.63 -2.50
CA HIS A 539 -13.51 16.20 -2.82
C HIS A 539 -14.10 17.05 -3.95
N THR A 540 -14.95 16.42 -4.77
CA THR A 540 -15.79 17.07 -5.78
C THR A 540 -17.26 16.94 -5.41
N ASP A 541 -18.12 17.64 -6.15
CA ASP A 541 -19.54 17.30 -6.20
C ASP A 541 -19.78 16.14 -7.17
N ALA A 542 -21.03 15.71 -7.30
CA ALA A 542 -21.44 14.61 -8.17
C ALA A 542 -21.70 15.05 -9.63
N GLN A 543 -21.20 16.20 -10.08
CA GLN A 543 -21.34 16.61 -11.48
C GLN A 543 -20.14 16.18 -12.30
N GLY A 544 -20.42 15.56 -13.45
CA GLY A 544 -19.39 15.04 -14.35
C GLY A 544 -19.14 13.55 -14.13
N GLU A 545 -18.24 13.00 -14.93
CA GLU A 545 -17.85 11.58 -14.83
C GLU A 545 -17.08 11.32 -13.54
N GLU A 546 -17.40 10.21 -12.86
CA GLU A 546 -16.79 9.81 -11.59
C GLU A 546 -15.25 9.73 -11.69
N SER A 547 -14.74 9.17 -12.79
CA SER A 547 -13.29 9.08 -13.04
C SER A 547 -12.62 10.45 -13.19
N ASN A 548 -13.31 11.43 -13.79
CA ASN A 548 -12.82 12.82 -13.89
C ASN A 548 -12.82 13.50 -12.53
N ASN A 549 -13.87 13.25 -11.75
CA ASN A 549 -14.03 13.77 -10.39
C ASN A 549 -12.94 13.25 -9.46
N LEU A 550 -12.62 11.95 -9.54
CA LEU A 550 -11.52 11.34 -8.81
C LEU A 550 -10.17 11.96 -9.21
N ARG A 551 -9.85 12.04 -10.52
CA ARG A 551 -8.61 12.69 -11.01
C ARG A 551 -8.50 14.15 -10.57
N LEU A 552 -9.59 14.92 -10.66
CA LEU A 552 -9.60 16.33 -10.29
C LEU A 552 -9.38 16.52 -8.78
N SER A 553 -10.04 15.71 -7.95
CA SER A 553 -9.86 15.73 -6.50
C SER A 553 -8.43 15.41 -6.08
N ARG A 554 -7.80 14.40 -6.70
CA ARG A 554 -6.40 14.00 -6.46
C ARG A 554 -5.43 15.13 -6.81
N ARG A 555 -5.58 15.74 -8.00
CA ARG A 555 -4.73 16.86 -8.44
C ARG A 555 -4.84 18.09 -7.54
N ARG A 556 -6.05 18.39 -7.06
CA ARG A 556 -6.29 19.51 -6.12
C ARG A 556 -5.64 19.28 -4.77
N ALA A 557 -5.77 18.07 -4.21
CA ALA A 557 -5.11 17.70 -2.97
C ALA A 557 -3.58 17.75 -3.10
N ALA A 558 -3.02 17.24 -4.21
CA ALA A 558 -1.60 17.32 -4.51
C ALA A 558 -1.12 18.78 -4.65
N SER A 559 -1.89 19.65 -5.30
CA SER A 559 -1.54 21.07 -5.46
C SER A 559 -1.44 21.82 -4.12
N VAL A 560 -2.31 21.48 -3.16
CA VAL A 560 -2.25 21.99 -1.78
C VAL A 560 -0.99 21.48 -1.07
N ARG A 561 -0.72 20.18 -1.16
CA ARG A 561 0.48 19.55 -0.60
C ARG A 561 1.74 20.22 -1.13
N ASP A 562 1.87 20.33 -2.44
CA ASP A 562 3.06 20.90 -3.10
C ASP A 562 3.26 22.36 -2.73
N ARG A 563 2.17 23.12 -2.53
CA ARG A 563 2.26 24.48 -2.01
C ARG A 563 2.76 24.53 -0.57
N LEU A 564 2.32 23.63 0.30
CA LEU A 564 2.81 23.53 1.69
C LEU A 564 4.29 23.10 1.74
N ILE A 565 4.72 22.20 0.85
CA ILE A 565 6.14 21.85 0.66
C ILE A 565 6.94 23.10 0.26
N GLY A 566 6.44 23.88 -0.70
CA GLY A 566 7.04 25.15 -1.10
C GLY A 566 7.03 26.24 0.00
N LEU A 567 6.29 26.01 1.10
CA LEU A 567 6.30 26.81 2.31
C LEU A 567 7.16 26.21 3.44
N HIS A 568 8.01 25.23 3.10
CA HIS A 568 8.96 24.53 3.98
C HIS A 568 8.34 23.56 4.99
N VAL A 569 7.11 23.07 4.75
CA VAL A 569 6.60 21.91 5.49
C VAL A 569 7.27 20.64 4.94
N PRO A 570 7.90 19.80 5.78
CA PRO A 570 8.54 18.58 5.30
C PRO A 570 7.56 17.66 4.55
N PRO A 571 7.92 17.11 3.38
CA PRO A 571 7.05 16.21 2.62
C PRO A 571 6.58 14.99 3.42
N SER A 572 7.44 14.45 4.29
CA SER A 572 7.14 13.34 5.20
C SER A 572 5.99 13.63 6.19
N ARG A 573 5.64 14.89 6.37
CA ARG A 573 4.54 15.36 7.23
C ARG A 573 3.25 15.62 6.47
N LEU A 574 3.19 15.35 5.16
CA LEU A 574 2.02 15.65 4.34
C LEU A 574 1.57 14.41 3.56
N LEU A 575 0.30 14.07 3.70
CA LEU A 575 -0.39 13.06 2.90
C LEU A 575 -1.44 13.77 2.03
N SER A 576 -1.67 13.30 0.82
CA SER A 576 -2.72 13.86 -0.05
C SER A 576 -3.53 12.74 -0.69
N HIS A 577 -4.85 12.81 -0.57
CA HIS A 577 -5.77 11.83 -1.13
C HIS A 577 -6.88 12.54 -1.92
N GLY A 578 -7.37 11.93 -3.00
CA GLY A 578 -8.56 12.41 -3.71
C GLY A 578 -9.68 11.38 -3.63
N TYR A 579 -10.85 11.79 -3.18
CA TYR A 579 -12.03 10.92 -3.01
C TYR A 579 -13.09 11.10 -4.11
N GLY A 580 -12.87 12.00 -5.06
CA GLY A 580 -13.89 12.39 -6.04
C GLY A 580 -15.19 12.79 -5.33
N GLU A 581 -16.30 12.22 -5.79
CA GLU A 581 -17.64 12.46 -5.27
C GLU A 581 -18.08 11.49 -4.16
N ALA A 582 -17.28 10.46 -3.85
CA ALA A 582 -17.67 9.33 -3.00
C ALA A 582 -17.95 9.66 -1.52
N ARG A 583 -17.66 10.90 -1.07
CA ARG A 583 -17.83 11.34 0.33
C ARG A 583 -18.54 12.71 0.42
N PRO A 584 -19.82 12.80 0.03
CA PRO A 584 -20.59 14.03 0.11
C PRO A 584 -20.89 14.38 1.57
N ILE A 585 -20.84 15.66 1.90
CA ILE A 585 -21.22 16.22 3.21
C ILE A 585 -22.51 17.04 3.13
N ALA A 586 -23.09 17.14 1.94
CA ALA A 586 -24.30 17.87 1.65
C ALA A 586 -24.99 17.29 0.40
N ASP A 587 -26.25 17.65 0.22
CA ASP A 587 -27.07 17.19 -0.91
C ASP A 587 -26.54 17.71 -2.26
N ASN A 588 -26.10 16.80 -3.14
CA ASN A 588 -25.65 17.11 -4.50
C ASN A 588 -26.77 17.61 -5.43
N GLY A 589 -28.04 17.45 -5.06
CA GLY A 589 -29.18 18.01 -5.78
C GLY A 589 -29.23 19.53 -5.75
N THR A 590 -28.70 20.17 -4.70
CA THR A 590 -28.72 21.63 -4.51
C THR A 590 -27.42 22.31 -4.93
N ALA A 591 -27.48 23.56 -5.40
CA ALA A 591 -26.28 24.31 -5.78
C ALA A 591 -25.37 24.56 -4.57
N GLU A 592 -25.99 24.86 -3.43
CA GLU A 592 -25.35 25.07 -2.14
C GLU A 592 -24.68 23.79 -1.63
N GLY A 593 -25.35 22.63 -1.75
CA GLY A 593 -24.76 21.35 -1.36
C GLY A 593 -23.60 20.92 -2.24
N ARG A 594 -23.69 21.11 -3.56
CA ARG A 594 -22.56 20.90 -4.47
C ARG A 594 -21.36 21.78 -4.11
N GLN A 595 -21.58 23.05 -3.77
CA GLN A 595 -20.50 23.93 -3.32
C GLN A 595 -19.84 23.50 -2.01
N ARG A 596 -20.59 22.86 -1.11
CA ARG A 596 -20.03 22.26 0.12
C ARG A 596 -19.24 20.98 -0.17
N ASN A 597 -19.67 20.18 -1.15
CA ASN A 597 -18.98 18.95 -1.54
C ASN A 597 -17.67 19.23 -2.30
N ARG A 598 -17.59 20.30 -3.09
CA ARG A 598 -16.32 20.82 -3.65
C ARG A 598 -15.46 21.43 -2.55
N ARG A 599 -14.59 20.64 -1.91
CA ARG A 599 -13.76 21.09 -0.78
C ARG A 599 -12.41 20.39 -0.71
N ILE A 600 -11.49 21.00 0.02
CA ILE A 600 -10.33 20.34 0.61
C ILE A 600 -10.62 20.16 2.10
N ALA A 601 -10.59 18.91 2.57
CA ALA A 601 -10.61 18.61 3.99
C ALA A 601 -9.17 18.31 4.42
N LEU A 602 -8.71 19.00 5.44
CA LEU A 602 -7.45 18.70 6.11
C LEU A 602 -7.79 17.93 7.38
N THR A 603 -7.10 16.84 7.64
CA THR A 603 -7.22 16.03 8.85
C THR A 603 -5.83 15.67 9.31
N LEU A 604 -5.58 15.67 10.61
CA LEU A 604 -4.33 15.13 11.13
C LEU A 604 -4.41 13.61 11.18
N ASP A 605 -3.37 12.97 10.70
CA ASP A 605 -3.12 11.54 10.79
C ASP A 605 -1.98 11.34 11.80
N ARG A 606 -2.23 10.53 12.82
CA ARG A 606 -1.33 10.34 13.95
C ARG A 606 -0.58 9.04 13.75
N VAL A 607 0.73 9.11 13.56
CA VAL A 607 1.57 7.91 13.47
C VAL A 607 1.55 7.22 14.83
N GLY A 608 0.94 6.03 14.91
CA GLY A 608 0.94 5.18 16.11
C GLY A 608 -0.14 5.47 17.16
N ALA A 609 -1.19 6.24 16.85
CA ALA A 609 -2.31 6.39 17.77
C ALA A 609 -3.19 5.13 17.77
N LEU A 610 -3.48 4.60 18.97
CA LEU A 610 -4.53 3.60 19.19
C LEU A 610 -5.85 4.17 18.65
N ASN A 611 -6.44 3.49 17.66
CA ASN A 611 -7.77 3.84 17.18
C ASN A 611 -8.79 3.58 18.29
N TYR A 612 -9.13 4.62 19.06
CA TYR A 612 -10.28 4.61 19.92
C TYR A 612 -11.50 5.08 19.11
N THR A 613 -12.44 4.18 18.85
CA THR A 613 -13.82 4.57 18.51
C THR A 613 -14.60 4.68 19.82
N PRO A 614 -15.37 5.76 20.07
CA PRO A 614 -16.22 5.88 21.25
C PRO A 614 -17.19 4.71 21.43
#